data_AF-T0LLU5-F1
#
_entry.id   AF-T0LLU5-F1
#
_cell.length_a   1.000
_cell.length_b   1.000
_cell.length_c   1.000
_cell.angle_alpha   90.00
_cell.angle_beta   90.00
_cell.angle_gamma   90.00
#
_symmetry.space_group_name_H-M   'P 1'
#
loop_
_entity.id
_entity.type
_entity.pdbx_description
1 polymer ?
#
loop_
_entity_poly.entity_id
_entity_poly.type
_entity_poly.pdbx_seq_one_letter_code
_entity_poly.pdbx_strand_id
1 'polypeptide(L)'
;MVEIHGENTRELYTGNYNRRCWVLDPLESGSWVSPVAGQHQLYIPEYFKTYDNMIFIGEHTSYTHAWISSALESGIRGSVQLLLELGLVDEAKAAVNKWMARWIDIWWLSRRIG
;
A
#
# COMPACT_ATOMS: atom_id res chain seq x y z
N MET A 1 29.24 10.94 5.22
CA MET A 1 30.02 9.78 5.69
C MET A 1 31.24 10.24 6.46
N VAL A 2 32.25 10.81 5.81
CA VAL A 2 33.48 11.30 6.47
C VAL A 2 33.21 12.38 7.51
N GLU A 3 32.39 13.38 7.19
CA GLU A 3 32.03 14.46 8.12
C GLU A 3 31.36 13.96 9.41
N ILE A 4 30.62 12.83 9.34
CA ILE A 4 29.86 12.27 10.47
C ILE A 4 30.69 11.20 11.22
N HIS A 5 31.55 10.47 10.52
CA HIS A 5 32.21 9.26 11.03
C HIS A 5 33.75 9.33 11.07
N GLY A 6 34.36 10.43 10.63
CA GLY A 6 35.81 10.68 10.67
C GLY A 6 36.55 10.40 9.36
N GLU A 7 37.71 11.03 9.20
CA GLU A 7 38.58 10.94 8.00
C GLU A 7 39.09 9.52 7.72
N ASN A 8 39.30 8.71 8.76
CA ASN A 8 39.67 7.31 8.66
C ASN A 8 38.71 6.48 7.78
N THR A 9 37.43 6.88 7.66
CA THR A 9 36.47 6.17 6.79
C THR A 9 36.80 6.25 5.30
N ARG A 10 37.62 7.21 4.85
CA ARG A 10 38.06 7.30 3.45
C ARG A 10 38.92 6.10 3.05
N GLU A 11 39.82 5.67 3.93
CA GLU A 11 40.73 4.55 3.69
C GLU A 11 39.98 3.21 3.59
N LEU A 12 38.79 3.12 4.19
CA LEU A 12 37.93 1.94 4.17
C LEU A 12 37.08 1.82 2.90
N TYR A 13 36.97 2.90 2.11
CA TYR A 13 36.14 2.90 0.92
C TYR A 13 36.88 2.25 -0.27
N THR A 14 36.32 1.14 -0.76
CA THR A 14 36.92 0.33 -1.83
C THR A 14 36.76 0.92 -3.24
N GLY A 15 36.05 2.06 -3.39
CA GLY A 15 35.67 2.60 -4.70
C GLY A 15 34.43 1.93 -5.32
N ASN A 16 34.00 0.77 -4.81
CA ASN A 16 32.82 0.07 -5.32
C ASN A 16 31.55 0.61 -4.66
N TYR A 17 30.62 1.12 -5.47
CA TYR A 17 29.33 1.59 -4.98
C TYR A 17 28.25 1.53 -6.06
N ASN A 18 26.99 1.54 -5.62
CA ASN A 18 25.84 1.82 -6.46
C ASN A 18 24.94 2.84 -5.75
N ARG A 19 24.30 3.71 -6.52
CA ARG A 19 23.33 4.70 -6.01
C ARG A 19 22.05 4.57 -6.82
N ARG A 20 20.94 4.39 -6.11
CA ARG A 20 19.60 4.54 -6.68
C ARG A 20 18.99 5.86 -6.23
N CYS A 21 18.32 6.53 -7.15
CA CYS A 21 17.45 7.66 -6.85
C CYS A 21 16.08 7.32 -7.44
N TRP A 22 15.13 6.99 -6.57
CA TRP A 22 13.81 6.48 -6.97
C TRP A 22 12.99 7.48 -7.79
N VAL A 23 13.20 8.79 -7.58
CA VAL A 23 12.57 9.84 -8.39
C VAL A 23 12.99 9.78 -9.87
N LEU A 24 14.18 9.23 -10.17
CA LEU A 24 14.68 9.09 -11.54
C LEU A 24 14.29 7.75 -12.18
N ASP A 25 13.61 6.87 -11.45
CA ASP A 25 13.08 5.62 -12.00
C ASP A 25 11.78 5.90 -12.76
N PRO A 26 11.68 5.64 -14.08
CA PRO A 26 10.46 5.88 -14.83
C PRO A 26 9.28 5.00 -14.40
N LEU A 27 9.51 3.90 -13.67
CA LEU A 27 8.46 3.00 -13.20
C LEU A 27 7.94 3.36 -11.80
N GLU A 28 8.71 4.12 -11.01
CA GLU A 28 8.31 4.51 -9.65
C GLU A 28 8.06 6.03 -9.53
N SER A 29 8.88 6.85 -10.21
CA SER A 29 8.80 8.33 -10.25
C SER A 29 8.76 9.00 -8.87
N GLY A 30 9.18 8.29 -7.83
CA GLY A 30 9.03 8.65 -6.43
C GLY A 30 9.47 7.49 -5.55
N SER A 31 9.61 7.71 -4.25
CA SER A 31 10.04 6.64 -3.34
C SER A 31 8.87 6.02 -2.56
N TRP A 32 7.91 6.84 -2.15
CA TRP A 32 6.68 6.46 -1.46
C TRP A 32 5.73 7.64 -1.48
N VAL A 33 4.44 7.41 -1.20
CA VAL A 33 3.51 8.53 -1.01
C VAL A 33 3.67 9.18 0.37
N SER A 34 3.69 10.50 0.41
CA SER A 34 3.69 11.28 1.66
C SER A 34 2.59 12.33 1.57
N PRO A 35 1.36 12.00 1.99
CA PRO A 35 0.22 12.88 1.79
C PRO A 35 0.33 14.12 2.67
N VAL A 36 -0.03 15.26 2.09
CA VAL A 36 -0.15 16.52 2.84
C VAL A 36 -1.53 16.64 3.49
N ALA A 37 -1.70 17.65 4.36
CA ALA A 37 -2.94 17.89 5.08
C ALA A 37 -4.16 17.90 4.14
N GLY A 38 -5.19 17.13 4.50
CA GLY A 38 -6.44 17.00 3.74
C GLY A 38 -6.42 15.92 2.64
N GLN A 39 -5.27 15.45 2.17
CA GLN A 39 -5.22 14.48 1.06
C GLN A 39 -5.80 13.11 1.42
N HIS A 40 -5.60 12.62 2.65
CA HIS A 40 -6.24 11.37 3.07
C HIS A 40 -7.76 11.46 3.02
N GLN A 41 -8.33 12.58 3.49
CA GLN A 41 -9.78 12.81 3.46
C GLN A 41 -10.33 12.85 2.04
N LEU A 42 -9.55 13.39 1.09
CA LEU A 42 -9.94 13.50 -0.31
C LEU A 42 -9.81 12.17 -1.06
N TYR A 43 -8.70 11.44 -0.89
CA TYR A 43 -8.36 10.33 -1.79
C TYR A 43 -8.67 8.94 -1.24
N ILE A 44 -8.50 8.69 0.06
CA ILE A 44 -8.68 7.34 0.62
C ILE A 44 -10.10 6.80 0.42
N PRO A 45 -11.18 7.59 0.64
CA PRO A 45 -12.53 7.11 0.39
C PRO A 45 -12.76 6.70 -1.06
N GLU A 46 -12.08 7.35 -2.01
CA GLU A 46 -12.21 7.05 -3.42
C GLU A 46 -11.41 5.80 -3.82
N TYR A 47 -10.21 5.57 -3.27
CA TYR A 47 -9.43 4.35 -3.52
C TYR A 47 -10.12 3.06 -3.05
N PHE A 48 -11.08 3.16 -2.13
CA PHE A 48 -11.83 2.02 -1.60
C PHE A 48 -13.08 1.68 -2.41
N LYS A 49 -13.30 2.37 -3.54
CA LYS A 49 -14.37 2.07 -4.49
C LYS A 49 -13.82 1.39 -5.74
N THR A 50 -14.67 0.60 -6.38
CA THR A 50 -14.46 0.12 -7.75
C THR A 50 -15.03 1.15 -8.72
N TYR A 51 -14.30 1.49 -9.77
CA TYR A 51 -14.80 2.35 -10.86
C TYR A 51 -14.72 1.62 -12.18
N ASP A 52 -15.85 1.36 -12.83
CA ASP A 52 -15.87 0.77 -14.19
C ASP A 52 -14.97 -0.48 -14.33
N ASN A 53 -15.04 -1.39 -13.35
CA ASN A 53 -14.20 -2.60 -13.23
C ASN A 53 -12.70 -2.36 -12.96
N MET A 54 -12.32 -1.15 -12.56
CA MET A 54 -10.97 -0.78 -12.14
C MET A 54 -10.89 -0.69 -10.61
N ILE A 55 -9.84 -1.31 -10.06
CA ILE A 55 -9.54 -1.34 -8.64
C ILE A 55 -8.12 -0.81 -8.44
N PHE A 56 -7.97 0.20 -7.59
CA PHE A 56 -6.65 0.76 -7.26
C PHE A 56 -6.03 0.01 -6.09
N ILE A 57 -4.79 -0.46 -6.31
CA ILE A 57 -3.97 -1.15 -5.31
C ILE A 57 -2.54 -0.61 -5.32
N GLY A 58 -1.85 -0.74 -4.20
CA GLY A 58 -0.51 -0.18 -4.00
C GLY A 58 -0.42 0.53 -2.65
N GLU A 59 0.80 0.76 -2.16
CA GLU A 59 1.00 1.32 -0.81
C GLU A 59 0.30 2.68 -0.65
N HIS A 60 0.28 3.47 -1.73
CA HIS A 60 -0.39 4.77 -1.76
C HIS A 60 -1.89 4.76 -1.50
N THR A 61 -2.54 3.61 -1.60
CA THR A 61 -3.99 3.46 -1.37
C THR A 61 -4.34 3.07 0.07
N SER A 62 -3.34 2.91 0.95
CA SER A 62 -3.52 2.53 2.36
C SER A 62 -3.24 3.71 3.29
N TYR A 63 -3.32 3.52 4.61
CA TYR A 63 -3.04 4.58 5.58
C TYR A 63 -1.56 4.65 6.00
N THR A 64 -0.84 3.52 6.01
CA THR A 64 0.53 3.42 6.54
C THR A 64 1.58 3.45 5.43
N HIS A 65 1.70 4.61 4.79
CA HIS A 65 2.53 4.80 3.60
C HIS A 65 4.01 4.46 3.80
N ALA A 66 4.71 4.17 2.70
CA ALA A 66 6.12 3.75 2.66
C ALA A 66 6.44 2.35 3.20
N TRP A 67 5.42 1.54 3.53
CA TRP A 67 5.61 0.20 4.08
C TRP A 67 5.04 -0.90 3.19
N ILE A 68 5.73 -2.05 3.16
CA ILE A 68 5.26 -3.26 2.48
C ILE A 68 3.90 -3.72 3.02
N SER A 69 3.65 -3.54 4.32
CA SER A 69 2.35 -3.85 4.95
C SER A 69 1.20 -3.11 4.27
N SER A 70 1.39 -1.87 3.84
CA SER A 70 0.37 -1.10 3.13
C SER A 70 0.09 -1.63 1.73
N ALA A 71 1.13 -2.07 1.02
CA ALA A 71 0.95 -2.73 -0.27
C ALA A 71 0.21 -4.07 -0.11
N LEU A 72 0.53 -4.83 0.94
CA LEU A 72 -0.14 -6.09 1.25
C LEU A 72 -1.62 -5.87 1.62
N GLU A 73 -1.90 -4.92 2.52
CA GLU A 73 -3.26 -4.59 2.97
C GLU A 73 -4.13 -4.14 1.78
N SER A 74 -3.62 -3.24 0.94
CA SER A 74 -4.35 -2.80 -0.26
C SER A 74 -4.53 -3.92 -1.28
N GLY A 75 -3.58 -4.83 -1.44
CA GLY A 75 -3.72 -6.00 -2.31
C GLY A 75 -4.83 -6.95 -1.85
N ILE A 76 -4.94 -7.18 -0.53
CA ILE A 76 -6.03 -7.99 0.03
C ILE A 76 -7.37 -7.27 -0.16
N ARG A 77 -7.45 -5.97 0.16
CA ARG A 77 -8.65 -5.15 -0.10
C ARG A 77 -9.08 -5.23 -1.56
N GLY A 78 -8.15 -5.06 -2.49
CA GLY A 78 -8.43 -5.11 -3.93
C GLY A 78 -8.93 -6.47 -4.39
N SER A 79 -8.36 -7.55 -3.82
CA SER A 79 -8.82 -8.91 -4.08
C SER A 79 -10.25 -9.12 -3.57
N VAL A 80 -10.59 -8.59 -2.39
CA VAL A 80 -11.95 -8.62 -1.84
C VAL A 80 -12.92 -7.82 -2.70
N GLN A 81 -12.54 -6.62 -3.15
CA GLN A 81 -13.36 -5.83 -4.08
C GLN A 81 -13.66 -6.63 -5.36
N LEU A 82 -12.64 -7.24 -5.97
CA LEU A 82 -12.81 -8.07 -7.17
C LEU A 82 -13.77 -9.24 -6.93
N LEU A 83 -13.60 -9.97 -5.84
CA LEU A 83 -14.48 -11.11 -5.52
C LEU A 83 -15.94 -10.66 -5.34
N LEU A 84 -16.16 -9.49 -4.72
CA LEU A 84 -17.50 -8.93 -4.56
C LEU A 84 -18.11 -8.48 -5.89
N GLU A 85 -17.35 -7.86 -6.79
CA GLU A 85 -17.81 -7.51 -8.15
C GLU A 85 -18.23 -8.75 -8.95
N LEU A 86 -17.57 -9.88 -8.72
CA LEU A 86 -17.90 -11.17 -9.35
C LEU A 86 -19.06 -11.92 -8.65
N GLY A 87 -19.61 -11.39 -7.55
CA GLY A 87 -20.66 -12.05 -6.77
C GLY A 87 -20.16 -13.21 -5.88
N LEU A 88 -18.84 -13.36 -5.72
CA LEU A 88 -18.17 -14.42 -4.95
C LEU A 88 -18.05 -14.03 -3.46
N VAL A 89 -19.20 -13.89 -2.79
CA VAL A 89 -19.29 -13.34 -1.44
C VAL A 89 -18.63 -14.23 -0.38
N ASP A 90 -18.72 -15.56 -0.52
CA ASP A 90 -18.17 -16.47 0.48
C ASP A 90 -16.65 -16.59 0.37
N GLU A 91 -16.11 -16.52 -0.86
CA GLU A 91 -14.68 -16.40 -1.13
C GLU A 91 -14.13 -15.08 -0.58
N ALA A 92 -14.86 -13.97 -0.76
CA ALA A 92 -14.48 -12.68 -0.19
C ALA A 92 -14.37 -12.74 1.34
N LYS A 93 -15.36 -13.34 2.01
CA LYS A 93 -15.31 -13.58 3.47
C LYS A 93 -14.15 -14.48 3.85
N ALA A 94 -13.89 -15.56 3.11
CA ALA A 94 -12.79 -16.46 3.37
C ALA A 94 -11.42 -15.76 3.23
N ALA A 95 -11.27 -14.90 2.22
CA ALA A 95 -10.07 -14.09 2.02
C ALA A 95 -9.83 -13.13 3.20
N VAL A 96 -10.86 -12.40 3.65
CA VAL A 96 -10.79 -11.54 4.83
C VAL A 96 -10.39 -12.34 6.07
N ASN A 97 -11.10 -13.44 6.35
CA ASN A 97 -10.85 -14.25 7.55
C ASN A 97 -9.45 -14.87 7.60
N LYS A 98 -8.91 -15.25 6.44
CA LYS A 98 -7.59 -15.89 6.34
C LYS A 98 -6.44 -14.88 6.40
N TRP A 99 -6.59 -13.75 5.71
CA TRP A 99 -5.47 -12.86 5.42
C TRP A 99 -5.53 -11.51 6.15
N MET A 100 -6.67 -11.15 6.76
CA MET A 100 -6.82 -9.94 7.58
C MET A 100 -7.25 -10.30 9.01
N ALA A 101 -6.28 -10.54 9.88
CA ALA A 101 -6.57 -10.80 11.29
C ALA A 101 -6.97 -9.51 12.06
N ARG A 102 -8.27 -9.37 12.36
CA ARG A 102 -8.88 -8.72 13.56
C ARG A 102 -9.04 -7.18 13.67
N TRP A 103 -9.12 -6.39 12.60
CA TRP A 103 -9.48 -4.95 12.72
C TRP A 103 -10.61 -4.45 11.81
N ILE A 104 -11.24 -5.34 11.03
CA ILE A 104 -12.49 -5.03 10.31
C ILE A 104 -13.60 -5.88 10.94
N ASP A 105 -14.55 -5.21 11.57
CA ASP A 105 -15.74 -5.86 12.11
C ASP A 105 -16.73 -6.14 10.97
N ILE A 106 -17.12 -7.40 10.80
CA ILE A 106 -17.91 -7.92 9.65
C ILE A 106 -19.38 -7.42 9.72
N TRP A 107 -19.72 -6.65 10.75
CA TRP A 107 -21.06 -6.15 11.05
C TRP A 107 -21.70 -5.30 9.93
N TRP A 108 -20.90 -4.70 9.04
CA TRP A 108 -21.40 -3.90 7.91
C TRP A 108 -21.89 -4.72 6.71
N LEU A 109 -21.41 -5.96 6.53
CA LEU A 109 -21.80 -6.82 5.41
C LEU A 109 -23.14 -7.55 5.62
N SER A 110 -23.58 -7.73 6.87
CA SER A 110 -24.84 -8.44 7.17
C SER A 110 -26.11 -7.62 6.92
N ARG A 111 -26.00 -6.29 6.78
CA ARG A 111 -27.17 -5.38 6.65
C ARG A 111 -27.64 -5.11 5.22
N ARG A 112 -26.97 -5.61 4.19
CA ARG A 112 -27.41 -5.48 2.78
C ARG A 112 -28.09 -6.72 2.22
N ILE A 113 -28.29 -7.75 3.04
CA ILE A 113 -28.85 -9.05 2.62
C ILE A 113 -30.07 -9.47 3.47
N GLY A 114 -30.79 -8.49 4.02
CA GLY A 114 -32.06 -8.67 4.72
C GLY A 114 -33.17 -7.88 4.06
#